data_AF-A0A077KCQ6-F1
#
_entry.id   AF-A0A077KCQ6-F1
#
_cell.length_a   1.000
_cell.length_b   1.000
_cell.length_c   1.000
_cell.angle_alpha   90.00
_cell.angle_beta   90.00
_cell.angle_gamma   90.00
#
_symmetry.space_group_name_H-M   'P 1'
#
loop_
_entity.id
_entity.type
_entity.pdbx_description
1 polymer ?
#
loop_
_entity_poly.entity_id
_entity_poly.type
_entity_poly.pdbx_seq_one_letter_code
_entity_poly.pdbx_strand_id
1 'polypeptide(L)'
;MEIITFSAIKGGVGKTTLAFNYGEWLAKNGKHVLFIDLDHQSNLTQTYNIYDNQDTVGNIFLDRGKVKIHEISAYISIIAGDMHLDDIERTIENKTNKNMFLYMWLSDNYERLNLGKFEYIILDCHPDFSTATKNAVIISNAILSPITPSEHGYNAKFNLEERINELRKEAIDYSTRKSYVTTKLFFIANMIKHNTRSSRELLKALKGDPSVLATVPEKELFNRSTLDKKSLSKMAEDHKTYIDQHEFFDSMDKTFNEITEKL
;
A
#
# COMPACT_ATOMS: atom_id res chain seq x y z
N MET A 1 -14.82 7.39 0.05
CA MET A 1 -13.68 6.72 -0.60
C MET A 1 -12.45 7.06 0.22
N GLU A 2 -11.75 6.05 0.69
CA GLU A 2 -10.52 6.15 1.48
C GLU A 2 -9.34 5.64 0.65
N ILE A 3 -8.30 6.46 0.48
CA ILE A 3 -7.11 6.13 -0.33
C ILE A 3 -5.95 5.84 0.61
N ILE A 4 -5.46 4.61 0.59
CA ILE A 4 -4.46 4.10 1.52
C ILE A 4 -3.22 3.65 0.74
N THR A 5 -2.08 4.25 1.02
CA THR A 5 -0.80 3.83 0.45
C THR A 5 -0.05 2.90 1.39
N PHE A 6 0.40 1.77 0.87
CA PHE A 6 1.45 0.96 1.48
C PHE A 6 2.80 1.38 0.89
N SER A 7 3.67 1.96 1.72
CA SER A 7 4.99 2.45 1.31
C SER A 7 6.03 2.21 2.40
N ALA A 8 7.26 1.91 1.99
CA ALA A 8 8.41 1.81 2.88
C ALA A 8 9.68 2.03 2.07
N ILE A 9 10.67 2.70 2.65
CA ILE A 9 11.96 2.96 1.95
C ILE A 9 12.81 1.69 1.84
N LYS A 10 12.59 0.70 2.71
CA LYS A 10 13.34 -0.55 2.71
C LYS A 10 12.55 -1.64 1.99
N GLY A 11 13.20 -2.36 1.08
CA GLY A 11 12.65 -3.55 0.45
C GLY A 11 12.47 -4.72 1.42
N GLY A 12 11.57 -5.66 1.08
CA GLY A 12 11.39 -6.91 1.82
C GLY A 12 10.74 -6.79 3.20
N VAL A 13 10.11 -5.66 3.53
CA VAL A 13 9.44 -5.42 4.82
C VAL A 13 7.99 -5.91 4.89
N GLY A 14 7.51 -6.61 3.85
CA GLY A 14 6.15 -7.17 3.79
C GLY A 14 5.05 -6.19 3.35
N LYS A 15 5.41 -5.08 2.69
CA LYS A 15 4.51 -4.05 2.17
C LYS A 15 3.43 -4.61 1.23
N THR A 16 3.83 -5.29 0.15
CA THR A 16 2.90 -5.90 -0.82
C THR A 16 2.02 -6.97 -0.17
N THR A 17 2.59 -7.78 0.73
CA THR A 17 1.85 -8.81 1.48
C THR A 17 0.80 -8.18 2.40
N LEU A 18 1.12 -7.08 3.08
CA LEU A 18 0.16 -6.32 3.88
C LEU A 18 -0.94 -5.69 3.01
N ALA A 19 -0.56 -5.02 1.91
CA ALA A 19 -1.51 -4.41 0.98
C ALA A 19 -2.52 -5.45 0.46
N PHE A 20 -2.01 -6.56 -0.06
CA PHE A 20 -2.81 -7.67 -0.60
C PHE A 20 -3.79 -8.22 0.45
N ASN A 21 -3.29 -8.59 1.63
CA ASN A 21 -4.14 -9.21 2.65
C ASN A 21 -5.12 -8.23 3.28
N TYR A 22 -4.74 -6.97 3.46
CA TYR A 22 -5.63 -5.94 4.00
C TYR A 22 -6.79 -5.65 3.04
N GLY A 23 -6.53 -5.49 1.74
CA GLY A 23 -7.60 -5.28 0.77
C GLY A 23 -8.49 -6.51 0.55
N GLU A 24 -7.92 -7.72 0.58
CA GLU A 24 -8.72 -8.95 0.56
C GLU A 24 -9.55 -9.14 1.83
N TRP A 25 -9.07 -8.67 2.98
CA TRP A 25 -9.85 -8.62 4.22
C TRP A 25 -10.98 -7.59 4.16
N LEU A 26 -10.74 -6.39 3.62
CA LEU A 26 -11.79 -5.39 3.39
C LEU A 26 -12.88 -5.95 2.46
N ALA A 27 -12.48 -6.61 1.36
CA ALA A 27 -13.39 -7.25 0.42
C ALA A 27 -14.22 -8.38 1.06
N LYS A 28 -13.61 -9.21 1.91
CA LYS A 28 -14.33 -10.23 2.71
C LYS A 28 -15.41 -9.58 3.59
N ASN A 29 -15.17 -8.37 4.07
CA ASN A 29 -16.12 -7.56 4.84
C ASN A 29 -17.07 -6.71 3.97
N GLY A 30 -17.20 -7.05 2.68
CA GLY A 30 -18.17 -6.46 1.76
C GLY A 30 -17.78 -5.07 1.24
N LYS A 31 -16.51 -4.67 1.39
CA LYS A 31 -16.02 -3.36 0.91
C LYS A 31 -15.53 -3.43 -0.52
N HIS A 32 -15.95 -2.48 -1.36
CA HIS A 32 -15.44 -2.38 -2.72
C HIS A 32 -14.03 -1.77 -2.73
N VAL A 33 -13.04 -2.55 -3.17
CA VAL A 33 -11.61 -2.20 -3.16
C VAL A 33 -11.06 -2.13 -4.59
N LEU A 34 -10.33 -1.04 -4.89
CA LEU A 34 -9.48 -0.92 -6.06
C LEU A 34 -8.01 -0.94 -5.65
N PHE A 35 -7.26 -1.92 -6.14
CA PHE A 35 -5.81 -1.92 -6.05
C PHE A 35 -5.18 -1.13 -7.21
N ILE A 36 -4.11 -0.40 -6.94
CA ILE A 36 -3.23 0.18 -7.95
C ILE A 36 -1.79 -0.19 -7.58
N ASP A 37 -1.15 -0.99 -8.43
CA ASP A 37 0.21 -1.47 -8.21
C ASP A 37 1.19 -0.47 -8.84
N LEU A 38 1.89 0.29 -7.99
CA LEU A 38 2.89 1.31 -8.36
C LEU A 38 4.33 0.79 -8.15
N ASP A 39 4.51 -0.53 -8.06
CA ASP A 39 5.81 -1.18 -8.02
C ASP A 39 6.13 -1.74 -9.41
N HIS A 40 7.26 -1.34 -10.01
CA HIS A 40 7.65 -1.87 -11.32
C HIS A 40 7.91 -3.40 -11.28
N GLN A 41 8.15 -3.99 -10.11
CA GLN A 41 8.21 -5.45 -9.96
C GLN A 41 6.85 -6.13 -10.14
N SER A 42 5.75 -5.36 -10.06
CA SER A 42 4.37 -5.80 -10.30
C SER A 42 3.95 -7.02 -9.46
N ASN A 43 4.50 -7.15 -8.24
CA ASN A 43 4.28 -8.32 -7.38
C ASN A 43 2.81 -8.48 -6.98
N LEU A 44 2.12 -7.37 -6.68
CA LEU A 44 0.71 -7.39 -6.34
C LEU A 44 -0.13 -7.84 -7.55
N THR A 45 0.17 -7.29 -8.73
CA THR A 45 -0.47 -7.65 -10.00
C THR A 45 -0.31 -9.13 -10.33
N GLN A 46 0.91 -9.66 -10.21
CA GLN A 46 1.20 -11.06 -10.46
C GLN A 46 0.55 -12.02 -9.45
N THR A 47 0.27 -11.53 -8.23
CA THR A 47 -0.50 -12.29 -7.22
C THR A 47 -1.92 -12.59 -7.73
N TYR A 48 -2.48 -11.73 -8.59
CA TYR A 48 -3.77 -11.96 -9.25
C TYR A 48 -3.67 -12.66 -10.61
N ASN A 49 -2.50 -13.20 -10.99
CA ASN A 49 -2.24 -13.82 -12.29
C ASN A 49 -2.45 -12.89 -13.49
N ILE A 50 -2.20 -11.59 -13.32
CA ILE A 50 -2.25 -10.60 -14.41
C ILE A 50 -0.83 -10.33 -14.90
N TYR A 51 -0.67 -10.27 -16.22
CA TYR A 51 0.62 -10.11 -16.91
C TYR A 51 0.50 -9.13 -18.10
N ASP A 52 -0.38 -8.14 -17.95
CA ASP A 52 -0.65 -7.14 -18.98
C ASP A 52 0.60 -6.27 -19.21
N ASN A 53 0.80 -5.83 -20.46
CA ASN A 53 1.90 -4.98 -20.89
C ASN A 53 1.43 -3.69 -21.58
N GLN A 54 0.11 -3.44 -21.55
CA GLN A 54 -0.58 -2.31 -22.16
C GLN A 54 -1.76 -1.93 -21.26
N ASP A 55 -2.21 -0.68 -21.33
CA ASP A 55 -3.28 -0.14 -20.49
C ASP A 55 -3.06 -0.35 -18.97
N THR A 56 -1.80 -0.39 -18.54
CA THR A 56 -1.29 -0.57 -17.17
C THR A 56 -1.22 0.75 -16.41
N VAL A 57 -0.72 0.73 -15.17
CA VAL A 57 -0.50 1.94 -14.36
C VAL A 57 0.45 2.94 -15.02
N GLY A 58 1.41 2.49 -15.84
CA GLY A 58 2.36 3.35 -16.54
C GLY A 58 1.68 4.41 -17.40
N ASN A 59 0.52 4.07 -17.96
CA ASN A 59 -0.31 4.96 -18.78
C ASN A 59 -0.83 6.20 -18.02
N ILE A 60 -0.91 6.13 -16.69
CA ILE A 60 -1.25 7.28 -15.84
C ILE A 60 -0.16 8.36 -15.94
N PHE A 61 1.10 7.97 -16.06
CA PHE A 61 2.27 8.85 -16.04
C PHE A 61 2.70 9.35 -17.43
N LEU A 62 2.09 8.82 -18.50
CA LEU A 62 2.41 9.14 -19.89
C LEU A 62 1.40 10.11 -20.56
N ASP A 63 0.68 10.94 -19.79
CA ASP A 63 -0.30 11.93 -20.26
C ASP A 63 -1.48 11.34 -21.07
N ARG A 64 -2.47 10.76 -20.34
CA ARG A 64 -3.80 10.26 -20.81
C ARG A 64 -3.81 8.90 -21.49
N GLY A 65 -2.89 8.01 -21.14
CA GLY A 65 -3.03 6.62 -21.55
C GLY A 65 -4.32 6.02 -20.97
N LYS A 66 -5.02 5.23 -21.79
CA LYS A 66 -6.14 4.41 -21.34
C LYS A 66 -5.62 3.45 -20.27
N VAL A 67 -6.38 3.25 -19.20
CA VAL A 67 -6.05 2.29 -18.15
C VAL A 67 -7.17 1.27 -18.08
N LYS A 68 -6.80 0.01 -17.92
CA LYS A 68 -7.71 -1.12 -17.75
C LYS A 68 -7.87 -1.41 -16.26
N ILE A 69 -9.12 -1.43 -15.81
CA ILE A 69 -9.50 -1.90 -14.48
C ILE A 69 -9.96 -3.34 -14.62
N HIS A 70 -9.24 -4.27 -14.00
CA HIS A 70 -9.62 -5.68 -13.97
C HIS A 70 -10.57 -5.93 -12.80
N GLU A 71 -11.71 -6.54 -13.07
CA GLU A 71 -12.62 -7.03 -12.03
C GLU A 71 -12.17 -8.43 -11.61
N ILE A 72 -11.60 -8.56 -10.41
CA ILE A 72 -11.06 -9.82 -9.88
C ILE A 72 -12.17 -10.65 -9.22
N SER A 73 -13.03 -9.96 -8.48
CA SER A 73 -14.20 -10.54 -7.79
C SER A 73 -15.27 -9.47 -7.64
N ALA A 74 -16.39 -9.79 -6.99
CA ALA A 74 -17.46 -8.84 -6.73
C ALA A 74 -17.00 -7.56 -5.99
N TYR A 75 -15.97 -7.69 -5.15
CA TYR A 75 -15.50 -6.61 -4.26
C TYR A 75 -14.05 -6.17 -4.54
N ILE A 76 -13.34 -6.83 -5.46
CA ILE A 76 -11.94 -6.51 -5.76
C ILE A 76 -11.79 -6.15 -7.23
N SER A 77 -11.16 -5.01 -7.48
CA SER A 77 -10.63 -4.63 -8.78
C SER A 77 -9.16 -4.24 -8.68
N ILE A 78 -8.43 -4.27 -9.79
CA ILE A 78 -7.02 -3.85 -9.85
C ILE A 78 -6.70 -3.12 -11.15
N ILE A 79 -5.89 -2.08 -11.03
CA ILE A 79 -5.10 -1.50 -12.12
C ILE A 79 -3.72 -2.15 -12.06
N ALA A 80 -3.37 -2.87 -13.13
CA ALA A 80 -2.13 -3.63 -13.21
C ALA A 80 -0.89 -2.73 -13.17
N GLY A 81 0.15 -3.21 -12.50
CA GLY A 81 1.47 -2.60 -12.47
C GLY A 81 2.13 -2.62 -13.85
N ASP A 82 3.23 -1.87 -13.98
CA ASP A 82 3.96 -1.74 -15.23
C ASP A 82 5.44 -2.04 -15.00
N MET A 83 5.99 -3.02 -15.72
CA MET A 83 7.39 -3.43 -15.59
C MET A 83 8.38 -2.36 -16.06
N HIS A 84 7.91 -1.35 -16.81
CA HIS A 84 8.69 -0.22 -17.29
C HIS A 84 8.40 1.07 -16.52
N LEU A 85 7.72 1.00 -15.37
CA LEU A 85 7.36 2.20 -14.60
C LEU A 85 8.60 3.00 -14.20
N ASP A 86 9.72 2.36 -13.89
CA ASP A 86 10.98 3.03 -13.56
C ASP A 86 11.58 3.83 -14.74
N ASP A 87 11.52 3.28 -15.96
CA ASP A 87 11.91 3.98 -17.19
C ASP A 87 10.97 5.16 -17.50
N ILE A 88 9.67 4.97 -17.27
CA ILE A 88 8.65 6.02 -17.41
C ILE A 88 8.94 7.17 -16.44
N GLU A 89 9.22 6.85 -15.17
CA GLU A 89 9.57 7.84 -14.14
C GLU A 89 10.79 8.68 -14.51
N ARG A 90 11.84 8.05 -15.06
CA ARG A 90 13.03 8.76 -15.57
C ARG A 90 12.67 9.72 -16.69
N THR A 91 11.78 9.32 -17.59
CA THR A 91 11.36 10.14 -18.74
C THR A 91 10.62 11.40 -18.30
N ILE A 92 9.86 11.33 -17.20
CA ILE A 92 9.08 12.46 -16.67
C ILE A 92 9.79 13.25 -15.56
N GLU A 93 11.03 12.89 -15.20
CA GLU A 93 11.72 13.46 -14.03
C GLU A 93 11.87 14.99 -14.10
N ASN A 94 11.98 15.56 -15.29
CA ASN A 94 12.13 17.00 -15.47
C ASN A 94 10.78 17.73 -15.69
N LYS A 95 9.65 17.03 -15.71
CA LYS A 95 8.33 17.68 -15.82
C LYS A 95 7.97 18.37 -14.51
N THR A 96 7.53 19.63 -14.60
CA THR A 96 7.17 20.46 -13.44
C THR A 96 6.05 19.84 -12.59
N ASN A 97 5.08 19.18 -13.22
CA ASN A 97 3.92 18.57 -12.57
C ASN A 97 4.08 17.06 -12.30
N LYS A 98 5.30 16.50 -12.37
CA LYS A 98 5.54 15.04 -12.31
C LYS A 98 4.90 14.32 -11.12
N ASN A 99 4.77 15.01 -9.99
CA ASN A 99 4.18 14.46 -8.76
C ASN A 99 2.64 14.51 -8.74
N MET A 100 1.99 15.13 -9.74
CA MET A 100 0.54 15.35 -9.77
C MET A 100 -0.21 14.48 -10.78
N PHE A 101 0.47 13.59 -11.51
CA PHE A 101 -0.15 12.78 -12.56
C PHE A 101 -1.28 11.88 -12.05
N LEU A 102 -1.07 11.18 -10.93
CA LEU A 102 -2.11 10.31 -10.37
C LEU A 102 -3.29 11.12 -9.83
N TYR A 103 -3.04 12.30 -9.25
CA TYR A 103 -4.07 13.25 -8.83
C TYR A 103 -4.92 13.71 -10.02
N MET A 104 -4.27 14.18 -11.09
CA MET A 104 -4.94 14.63 -12.31
C MET A 104 -5.73 13.48 -12.95
N TRP A 105 -5.14 12.29 -13.04
CA TRP A 105 -5.80 11.11 -13.60
C TRP A 105 -7.05 10.72 -12.81
N LEU A 106 -6.99 10.70 -11.47
CA LEU A 106 -8.17 10.42 -10.65
C LEU A 106 -9.27 11.45 -10.90
N SER A 107 -8.93 12.74 -10.90
CA SER A 107 -9.87 13.83 -11.16
C SER A 107 -10.54 13.70 -12.54
N ASP A 108 -9.74 13.49 -13.59
CA ASP A 108 -10.21 13.44 -14.97
C ASP A 108 -11.06 12.18 -15.27
N ASN A 109 -10.88 11.11 -14.49
CA ASN A 109 -11.48 9.82 -14.75
C ASN A 109 -12.51 9.36 -13.71
N TYR A 110 -12.75 10.16 -12.66
CA TYR A 110 -13.62 9.80 -11.55
C TYR A 110 -15.01 9.32 -12.01
N GLU A 111 -15.72 10.17 -12.75
CA GLU A 111 -17.05 9.85 -13.29
C GLU A 111 -16.97 8.81 -14.41
N ARG A 112 -16.02 9.01 -15.35
CA ARG A 112 -15.89 8.18 -16.57
C ARG A 112 -15.63 6.72 -16.27
N LEU A 113 -14.80 6.42 -15.27
CA LEU A 113 -14.47 5.06 -14.85
C LEU A 113 -15.32 4.59 -13.66
N ASN A 114 -16.32 5.38 -13.25
CA ASN A 114 -17.15 5.11 -12.08
C ASN A 114 -16.31 4.79 -10.83
N LEU A 115 -15.27 5.58 -10.57
CA LEU A 115 -14.36 5.35 -9.44
C LEU A 115 -15.05 5.54 -8.10
N GLY A 116 -16.16 6.29 -8.06
CA GLY A 116 -17.01 6.45 -6.88
C GLY A 116 -17.61 5.15 -6.34
N LYS A 117 -17.63 4.05 -7.12
CA LYS A 117 -18.06 2.73 -6.65
C LYS A 117 -17.11 2.11 -5.62
N PHE A 118 -15.85 2.55 -5.58
CA PHE A 118 -14.85 2.02 -4.66
C PHE A 118 -14.89 2.76 -3.34
N GLU A 119 -15.11 2.02 -2.26
CA GLU A 119 -14.99 2.55 -0.91
C GLU A 119 -13.52 2.74 -0.52
N TYR A 120 -12.63 1.88 -1.02
CA TYR A 120 -11.20 1.93 -0.76
C TYR A 120 -10.38 1.88 -2.05
N ILE A 121 -9.33 2.70 -2.12
CA ILE A 121 -8.24 2.55 -3.09
C ILE A 121 -6.96 2.19 -2.32
N ILE A 122 -6.33 1.08 -2.66
CA ILE A 122 -5.08 0.63 -2.04
C ILE A 122 -3.94 0.76 -3.04
N LEU A 123 -2.92 1.52 -2.68
CA LEU A 123 -1.73 1.76 -3.50
C LEU A 123 -0.56 0.95 -2.94
N ASP A 124 0.07 0.10 -3.76
CA ASP A 124 1.30 -0.63 -3.38
C ASP A 124 2.49 -0.03 -4.12
N CYS A 125 3.40 0.65 -3.40
CA CYS A 125 4.49 1.41 -4.04
C CYS A 125 5.81 0.64 -4.08
N HIS A 126 6.75 0.98 -4.96
CA HIS A 126 8.13 0.44 -4.89
C HIS A 126 8.83 0.79 -3.56
N PRO A 127 9.83 0.02 -3.07
CA PRO A 127 10.62 0.34 -1.88
C PRO A 127 11.58 1.53 -2.06
N ASP A 128 11.03 2.72 -2.34
CA ASP A 128 11.75 3.97 -2.51
C ASP A 128 10.87 5.17 -2.11
N PHE A 129 11.27 6.37 -2.55
CA PHE A 129 10.43 7.57 -2.51
C PHE A 129 10.50 8.30 -3.87
N SER A 130 10.32 7.54 -4.95
CA SER A 130 10.35 8.00 -6.34
C SER A 130 9.10 8.81 -6.75
N THR A 131 9.00 9.16 -8.03
CA THR A 131 7.90 9.97 -8.57
C THR A 131 6.54 9.27 -8.38
N ALA A 132 6.46 7.96 -8.66
CA ALA A 132 5.24 7.16 -8.47
C ALA A 132 4.84 7.12 -7.00
N THR A 133 5.80 6.90 -6.09
CA THR A 133 5.57 6.94 -4.64
C THR A 133 5.07 8.33 -4.20
N LYS A 134 5.69 9.42 -4.67
CA LYS A 134 5.24 10.80 -4.36
C LYS A 134 3.82 11.08 -4.85
N ASN A 135 3.47 10.60 -6.04
CA ASN A 135 2.09 10.69 -6.56
C ASN A 135 1.10 9.98 -5.63
N ALA A 136 1.43 8.77 -5.17
CA ALA A 136 0.60 8.02 -4.21
C ALA A 136 0.42 8.78 -2.89
N VAL A 137 1.51 9.34 -2.33
CA VAL A 137 1.49 10.14 -1.11
C VAL A 137 0.58 11.36 -1.23
N ILE A 138 0.57 12.04 -2.37
CA ILE A 138 -0.24 13.24 -2.60
C ILE A 138 -1.74 12.95 -2.55
N ILE A 139 -2.18 11.82 -3.12
CA ILE A 139 -3.61 11.49 -3.19
C ILE A 139 -4.13 10.73 -1.95
N SER A 140 -3.24 10.28 -1.07
CA SER A 140 -3.62 9.39 0.04
C SER A 140 -4.23 10.14 1.21
N ASN A 141 -5.21 9.50 1.83
CA ASN A 141 -5.71 9.86 3.15
C ASN A 141 -4.76 9.34 4.24
N ALA A 142 -4.22 8.13 4.05
CA ALA A 142 -3.30 7.49 4.97
C ALA A 142 -2.18 6.73 4.27
N ILE A 143 -1.01 6.69 4.92
CA ILE A 143 0.10 5.82 4.55
C ILE A 143 0.30 4.80 5.68
N LEU A 144 0.30 3.52 5.32
CA LEU A 144 0.64 2.41 6.20
C LEU A 144 2.05 1.92 5.85
N SER A 145 3.02 2.21 6.73
CA SER A 145 4.41 1.82 6.55
C SER A 145 4.84 0.69 7.47
N PRO A 146 5.19 -0.50 6.96
CA PRO A 146 5.72 -1.57 7.80
C PRO A 146 7.14 -1.25 8.31
N ILE A 147 7.36 -1.48 9.60
CA ILE A 147 8.68 -1.40 10.24
C ILE A 147 9.06 -2.80 10.75
N THR A 148 10.23 -3.29 10.35
CA THR A 148 10.74 -4.61 10.76
C THR A 148 11.86 -4.53 11.81
N PRO A 149 12.01 -5.54 12.69
CA PRO A 149 13.13 -5.66 13.62
C PRO A 149 14.50 -5.68 12.91
N SER A 150 15.18 -4.54 12.83
CA SER A 150 16.54 -4.42 12.30
C SER A 150 17.23 -3.19 12.89
N GLU A 151 18.57 -3.16 12.84
CA GLU A 151 19.41 -2.07 13.36
C GLU A 151 18.98 -0.69 12.84
N HIS A 152 18.44 -0.63 11.62
CA HIS A 152 17.96 0.60 10.98
C HIS A 152 16.42 0.72 10.92
N GLY A 153 15.66 -0.22 11.48
CA GLY A 153 14.19 -0.25 11.38
C GLY A 153 13.54 1.01 11.95
N TYR A 154 13.99 1.46 13.13
CA TYR A 154 13.48 2.68 13.75
C TYR A 154 13.91 3.96 13.00
N ASN A 155 15.11 3.98 12.42
CA ASN A 155 15.58 5.14 11.64
C ASN A 155 14.84 5.30 10.31
N ALA A 156 14.33 4.20 9.75
CA ALA A 156 13.53 4.23 8.52
C ALA A 156 12.23 5.03 8.69
N LYS A 157 11.64 5.05 9.90
CA LYS A 157 10.47 5.87 10.25
C LYS A 157 10.77 7.36 10.06
N PHE A 158 11.84 7.87 10.67
CA PHE A 158 12.21 9.29 10.56
C PHE A 158 12.53 9.70 9.13
N ASN A 159 13.18 8.83 8.35
CA ASN A 159 13.50 9.12 6.95
C ASN A 159 12.23 9.30 6.11
N LEU A 160 11.23 8.43 6.27
CA LEU A 160 9.97 8.56 5.56
C LEU A 160 9.17 9.80 6.01
N GLU A 161 9.15 10.09 7.32
CA GLU A 161 8.54 11.31 7.87
C GLU A 161 9.16 12.58 7.27
N GLU A 162 10.49 12.65 7.20
CA GLU A 162 11.23 13.77 6.63
C GLU A 162 10.85 13.99 5.16
N ARG A 163 10.89 12.93 4.34
CA ARG A 163 10.55 12.98 2.91
C ARG A 163 9.11 13.42 2.64
N ILE A 164 8.15 12.96 3.46
CA ILE A 164 6.75 13.40 3.35
C ILE A 164 6.63 14.89 3.73
N ASN A 165 7.37 15.34 4.74
CA ASN A 165 7.38 16.75 5.15
C ASN A 165 8.05 17.65 4.11
N GLU A 166 9.06 17.18 3.39
CA GLU A 166 9.63 17.86 2.22
C GLU A 166 8.60 17.96 1.10
N LEU A 167 7.95 16.84 0.74
CA LEU A 167 6.93 16.83 -0.30
C LEU A 167 5.73 17.75 0.04
N ARG A 168 5.33 17.85 1.31
CA ARG A 168 4.31 18.81 1.78
C ARG A 168 4.66 20.26 1.49
N LYS A 169 5.95 20.63 1.51
CA LYS A 169 6.41 21.99 1.21
C LYS A 169 6.50 22.24 -0.28
N GLU A 170 6.79 21.20 -1.07
CA GLU A 170 6.92 21.27 -2.52
C GLU A 170 5.57 21.26 -3.25
N ALA A 171 4.69 20.32 -2.88
CA ALA A 171 3.41 20.09 -3.54
C ALA A 171 2.33 20.99 -2.91
N ILE A 172 2.38 22.28 -3.23
CA ILE A 172 1.41 23.28 -2.76
C ILE A 172 0.57 23.85 -3.90
N ASP A 173 -0.66 24.23 -3.57
CA ASP A 173 -1.41 25.17 -4.37
C ASP A 173 -0.80 26.57 -4.18
N TYR A 174 -0.28 27.15 -5.27
CA TYR A 174 0.37 28.46 -5.22
C TYR A 174 -0.57 29.60 -4.82
N SER A 175 -1.87 29.47 -5.10
CA SER A 175 -2.86 30.50 -4.80
C SER A 175 -3.25 30.49 -3.32
N THR A 176 -3.49 29.31 -2.75
CA THR A 176 -3.94 29.17 -1.36
C THR A 176 -2.80 28.91 -0.38
N ARG A 177 -1.59 28.57 -0.88
CA ARG A 177 -0.41 28.12 -0.12
C ARG A 177 -0.67 26.86 0.71
N LYS A 178 -1.75 26.14 0.43
CA LYS A 178 -2.06 24.87 1.10
C LYS A 178 -1.33 23.73 0.42
N SER A 179 -0.81 22.81 1.21
CA SER A 179 -0.24 21.54 0.74
C SER A 179 -1.34 20.66 0.14
N TYR A 180 -1.07 20.05 -1.01
CA TYR A 180 -1.88 18.95 -1.54
C TYR A 180 -1.69 17.66 -0.73
N VAL A 181 -0.54 17.49 -0.10
CA VAL A 181 -0.27 16.33 0.76
C VAL A 181 -0.96 16.53 2.11
N THR A 182 -2.11 15.88 2.29
CA THR A 182 -2.90 15.87 3.55
C THR A 182 -2.81 14.54 4.29
N THR A 183 -2.09 13.56 3.73
CA THR A 183 -2.00 12.20 4.27
C THR A 183 -1.50 12.16 5.71
N LYS A 184 -2.08 11.25 6.52
CA LYS A 184 -1.53 10.83 7.80
C LYS A 184 -0.53 9.69 7.58
N LEU A 185 0.53 9.63 8.37
CA LEU A 185 1.52 8.55 8.31
C LEU A 185 1.37 7.66 9.55
N PHE A 186 1.23 6.38 9.30
CA PHE A 186 1.07 5.35 10.30
C PHE A 186 2.01 4.19 10.07
N PHE A 187 2.31 3.45 11.13
CA PHE A 187 3.28 2.37 11.12
C PHE A 187 2.67 1.07 11.62
N ILE A 188 3.14 -0.03 11.03
CA ILE A 188 2.80 -1.39 11.43
C ILE A 188 4.11 -2.08 11.80
N ALA A 189 4.25 -2.48 13.07
CA ALA A 189 5.43 -3.24 13.48
C ALA A 189 5.30 -4.66 12.90
N ASN A 190 6.00 -4.96 11.82
CA ASN A 190 5.83 -6.18 11.05
C ASN A 190 6.97 -7.18 11.33
N MET A 191 6.73 -8.46 11.03
CA MET A 191 7.70 -9.56 11.19
C MET A 191 8.26 -9.66 12.61
N ILE A 192 7.39 -9.49 13.62
CA ILE A 192 7.76 -9.57 15.03
C ILE A 192 7.96 -11.03 15.44
N LYS A 193 9.16 -11.36 15.95
CA LYS A 193 9.50 -12.71 16.44
C LYS A 193 9.51 -12.73 17.97
N HIS A 194 8.78 -13.65 18.58
CA HIS A 194 8.62 -13.74 20.04
C HIS A 194 9.93 -13.87 20.84
N ASN A 195 10.97 -14.47 20.26
CA ASN A 195 12.20 -14.84 20.98
C ASN A 195 13.46 -14.10 20.52
N THR A 196 13.33 -12.95 19.87
CA THR A 196 14.50 -12.19 19.39
C THR A 196 14.71 -10.89 20.13
N ARG A 197 15.99 -10.55 20.38
CA ARG A 197 16.39 -9.28 20.99
C ARG A 197 15.94 -8.09 20.14
N SER A 198 16.14 -8.16 18.82
CA SER A 198 15.75 -7.11 17.88
C SER A 198 14.24 -6.80 17.91
N SER A 199 13.38 -7.82 18.01
CA SER A 199 11.93 -7.60 18.11
C SER A 199 11.55 -6.89 19.41
N ARG A 200 12.16 -7.28 20.53
CA ARG A 200 11.92 -6.62 21.83
C ARG A 200 12.41 -5.18 21.84
N GLU A 201 13.58 -4.92 21.24
CA GLU A 201 14.13 -3.57 21.12
C GLU A 201 13.24 -2.67 20.26
N LEU A 202 12.76 -3.17 19.11
CA LEU A 202 11.81 -2.43 18.26
C LEU A 202 10.51 -2.12 19.01
N LEU A 203 9.87 -3.12 19.61
CA LEU A 203 8.62 -2.92 20.35
C LEU A 203 8.79 -1.95 21.53
N LYS A 204 9.97 -1.96 22.19
CA LYS A 204 10.29 -0.99 23.23
C LYS A 204 10.42 0.42 22.67
N ALA A 205 11.06 0.59 21.52
CA ALA A 205 11.22 1.89 20.86
C ALA A 205 9.88 2.46 20.35
N LEU A 206 8.96 1.60 19.91
CA LEU A 206 7.63 1.97 19.42
C LEU A 206 6.58 2.15 20.54
N LYS A 207 6.92 1.79 21.78
CA LYS A 207 5.97 1.78 22.89
C LYS A 207 5.44 3.19 23.18
N GLY A 208 4.12 3.37 23.03
CA GLY A 208 3.45 4.64 23.29
C GLY A 208 3.46 5.63 22.11
N ASP A 209 4.00 5.23 20.95
CA ASP A 209 3.92 6.04 19.74
C ASP A 209 2.52 5.92 19.12
N PRO A 210 1.72 7.01 19.07
CA PRO A 210 0.35 6.97 18.56
C PRO A 210 0.28 6.74 17.04
N SER A 211 1.40 6.91 16.32
CA SER A 211 1.47 6.61 14.88
C SER A 211 1.57 5.11 14.59
N VAL A 212 1.86 4.28 15.60
CA VAL A 212 1.93 2.82 15.44
C VAL A 212 0.55 2.22 15.68
N LEU A 213 -0.04 1.65 14.62
CA LEU A 213 -1.42 1.17 14.68
C LEU A 213 -1.53 -0.24 15.21
N ALA A 214 -0.60 -1.11 14.82
CA ALA A 214 -0.66 -2.53 15.11
C ALA A 214 0.71 -3.21 15.03
N THR A 215 0.73 -4.46 15.45
CA THR A 215 1.89 -5.35 15.39
C THR A 215 1.51 -6.66 14.70
N VAL A 216 2.31 -7.09 13.74
CA VAL A 216 2.08 -8.32 12.95
C VAL A 216 3.23 -9.29 13.24
N PRO A 217 2.93 -10.51 13.73
CA PRO A 217 3.96 -11.50 14.01
C PRO A 217 4.56 -12.05 12.72
N GLU A 218 5.82 -12.47 12.76
CA GLU A 218 6.41 -13.23 11.66
C GLU A 218 5.75 -14.62 11.59
N LYS A 219 5.06 -14.88 10.49
CA LYS A 219 4.37 -16.16 10.23
C LYS A 219 4.54 -16.57 8.79
N GLU A 220 4.89 -17.84 8.59
CA GLU A 220 5.07 -18.41 7.25
C GLU A 220 3.78 -18.34 6.43
N LEU A 221 2.62 -18.52 7.08
CA LEU A 221 1.32 -18.41 6.44
C LEU A 221 1.12 -17.05 5.75
N PHE A 222 1.63 -15.98 6.37
CA PHE A 222 1.55 -14.63 5.80
C PHE A 222 2.42 -14.49 4.55
N ASN A 223 3.66 -14.98 4.61
CA ASN A 223 4.58 -14.98 3.46
C ASN A 223 4.04 -15.84 2.30
N ARG A 224 3.46 -17.00 2.63
CA ARG A 224 2.84 -17.91 1.68
C ARG A 224 1.63 -17.31 0.98
N SER A 225 0.94 -16.32 1.57
CA SER A 225 -0.26 -15.76 0.96
C SER A 225 -0.05 -15.16 -0.44
N THR A 226 1.06 -14.42 -0.65
CA THR A 226 1.42 -13.88 -1.97
C THR A 226 2.06 -14.93 -2.86
N LEU A 227 2.87 -15.83 -2.29
CA LEU A 227 3.51 -16.93 -3.04
C LEU A 227 2.49 -17.92 -3.63
N ASP A 228 1.49 -18.29 -2.82
CA ASP A 228 0.42 -19.23 -3.17
C ASP A 228 -0.75 -18.53 -3.86
N LYS A 229 -0.69 -17.20 -4.02
CA LYS A 229 -1.74 -16.39 -4.64
C LYS A 229 -3.10 -16.57 -3.94
N LYS A 230 -3.07 -16.76 -2.63
CA LYS A 230 -4.23 -17.04 -1.76
C LYS A 230 -4.14 -16.18 -0.52
N SER A 231 -5.04 -15.20 -0.39
CA SER A 231 -5.09 -14.31 0.77
C SER A 231 -5.36 -15.06 2.08
N LEU A 232 -4.99 -14.49 3.23
CA LEU A 232 -5.33 -15.02 4.54
C LEU A 232 -6.84 -15.23 4.69
N SER A 233 -7.65 -14.29 4.17
CA SER A 233 -9.11 -14.39 4.14
C SER A 233 -9.57 -15.68 3.46
N LYS A 234 -9.01 -16.02 2.30
CA LYS A 234 -9.32 -17.26 1.57
C LYS A 234 -8.68 -18.50 2.21
N MET A 235 -7.53 -18.36 2.86
CA MET A 235 -6.88 -19.47 3.59
C MET A 235 -7.72 -19.89 4.80
N ALA A 236 -8.34 -18.93 5.49
CA ALA A 236 -9.20 -19.17 6.65
C ALA A 236 -10.51 -19.91 6.31
N GLU A 237 -10.91 -19.96 5.03
CA GLU A 237 -12.07 -20.76 4.59
C GLU A 237 -11.78 -22.28 4.58
N ASP A 238 -10.51 -22.68 4.53
CA ASP A 238 -10.12 -24.09 4.64
C ASP A 238 -10.21 -24.54 6.11
N HIS A 239 -11.13 -25.46 6.40
CA HIS A 239 -11.46 -25.87 7.76
C HIS A 239 -10.25 -26.40 8.55
N LYS A 240 -9.39 -27.19 7.90
CA LYS A 240 -8.21 -27.77 8.55
C LYS A 240 -7.17 -26.69 8.87
N THR A 241 -6.85 -25.86 7.87
CA THR A 241 -5.91 -24.74 8.02
C THR A 241 -6.38 -23.77 9.09
N TYR A 242 -7.69 -23.48 9.15
CA TYR A 242 -8.27 -22.62 10.18
C TYR A 242 -8.09 -23.22 11.57
N ILE A 243 -8.49 -24.48 11.80
CA ILE A 243 -8.31 -25.12 13.12
C ILE A 243 -6.86 -25.04 13.60
N ASP A 244 -5.91 -25.35 12.71
CA ASP A 244 -4.49 -25.39 13.03
C ASP A 244 -3.90 -24.00 13.32
N GLN A 245 -4.49 -22.91 12.80
CA GLN A 245 -3.94 -21.54 12.87
C GLN A 245 -4.95 -20.46 13.31
N HIS A 246 -6.07 -20.83 13.95
CA HIS A 246 -7.18 -19.91 14.25
C HIS A 246 -6.75 -18.68 15.05
N GLU A 247 -5.91 -18.86 16.08
CA GLU A 247 -5.37 -17.75 16.87
C GLU A 247 -4.66 -16.69 16.02
N PHE A 248 -3.97 -17.11 14.96
CA PHE A 248 -3.30 -16.19 14.05
C PHE A 248 -4.31 -15.47 13.14
N PHE A 249 -5.28 -16.19 12.58
CA PHE A 249 -6.32 -15.59 11.74
C PHE A 249 -7.15 -14.56 12.52
N ASP A 250 -7.60 -14.91 13.72
CA ASP A 250 -8.40 -14.04 14.59
C ASP A 250 -7.60 -12.80 15.02
N SER A 251 -6.29 -12.98 15.29
CA SER A 251 -5.38 -11.88 15.59
C SER A 251 -5.18 -10.92 14.41
N MET A 252 -5.09 -11.45 13.18
CA MET A 252 -4.98 -10.64 11.97
C MET A 252 -6.29 -9.89 11.66
N ASP A 253 -7.44 -10.54 11.86
CA ASP A 253 -8.76 -9.92 11.72
C ASP A 253 -8.90 -8.71 12.66
N LYS A 254 -8.56 -8.92 13.95
CA LYS A 254 -8.52 -7.85 14.95
C LYS A 254 -7.54 -6.74 14.55
N THR A 255 -6.34 -7.08 14.09
CA THR A 255 -5.32 -6.12 13.66
C THR A 255 -5.82 -5.24 12.52
N PHE A 256 -6.45 -5.82 11.50
CA PHE A 256 -6.98 -5.06 10.38
C PHE A 256 -8.20 -4.22 10.76
N ASN A 257 -9.03 -4.69 11.70
CA ASN A 257 -10.10 -3.89 12.27
C ASN A 257 -9.55 -2.66 13.03
N GLU A 258 -8.57 -2.85 13.92
CA GLU A 258 -7.93 -1.76 14.67
C GLU A 258 -7.25 -0.72 13.77
N ILE A 259 -6.64 -1.16 12.65
CA ILE A 259 -6.10 -0.25 11.64
C ILE A 259 -7.25 0.57 11.04
N THR A 260 -8.31 -0.09 10.59
CA THR A 260 -9.43 0.56 9.89
C THR A 260 -10.19 1.56 10.76
N GLU A 261 -10.35 1.28 12.06
CA GLU A 261 -11.01 2.20 13.01
C GLU A 261 -10.22 3.51 13.25
N LYS A 262 -8.92 3.51 12.96
CA LYS A 262 -8.02 4.66 13.19
C LYS A 262 -7.74 5.51 11.96
N LEU A 263 -8.11 5.03 10.77
CA LEU A 263 -7.97 5.77 9.51
C LEU A 263 -9.05 6.86 9.41
#